data_AF-A0A847CUU3-F1
#
_entry.id   AF-A0A847CUU3-F1
#
_cell.length_a   1.000
_cell.length_b   1.000
_cell.length_c   1.000
_cell.angle_alpha   90.00
_cell.angle_beta   90.00
_cell.angle_gamma   90.00
#
_symmetry.space_group_name_H-M   'P 1'
#
loop_
_entity.id
_entity.type
_entity.pdbx_description
1 polymer ?
#
loop_
_entity_poly.entity_id
_entity_poly.type
_entity_poly.pdbx_seq_one_letter_code
_entity_poly.pdbx_strand_id
1 'polypeptide(L)' 'MNGILEYSIQLAMLRQLLSEKLINSQEYFKIKKLLMEKYKISSDLTC' A
#
# COMPACT_ATOMS: atom_id res chain seq x y z
N MET A 1 -13.23 9.07 -10.72
CA MET A 1 -13.01 7.69 -10.24
C MET A 1 -12.11 7.78 -9.00
N ASN A 2 -12.58 7.27 -7.86
CA ASN A 2 -12.02 7.52 -6.53
C ASN A 2 -10.60 6.95 -6.38
N GLY A 3 -9.56 7.79 -6.42
CA GLY A 3 -8.16 7.38 -6.18
C GLY A 3 -7.95 6.67 -4.83
N ILE A 4 -8.82 6.91 -3.85
CA ILE A 4 -8.84 6.23 -2.54
C ILE A 4 -9.23 4.75 -2.68
N LEU A 5 -10.17 4.43 -3.58
CA LEU A 5 -10.64 3.05 -3.78
C LEU A 5 -9.53 2.22 -4.43
N GLU A 6 -8.86 2.77 -5.43
CA GLU A 6 -7.77 2.14 -6.16
C GLU A 6 -6.54 1.92 -5.25
N TYR A 7 -6.22 2.89 -4.39
CA TYR A 7 -5.23 2.75 -3.33
C TYR A 7 -5.57 1.61 -2.36
N SER A 8 -6.83 1.53 -1.92
CA SER A 8 -7.28 0.50 -0.97
C SER A 8 -7.14 -0.91 -1.55
N ILE A 9 -7.47 -1.08 -2.83
CA ILE A 9 -7.31 -2.36 -3.55
C ILE A 9 -5.83 -2.71 -3.68
N GLN A 10 -4.98 -1.78 -4.12
CA GLN A 10 -3.54 -2.03 -4.28
C GLN A 10 -2.85 -2.34 -2.94
N LEU A 11 -3.26 -1.67 -1.86
CA LEU A 11 -2.76 -1.96 -0.52
C LEU A 11 -3.19 -3.35 -0.04
N ALA A 12 -4.42 -3.77 -0.31
CA ALA A 12 -4.89 -5.11 0.03
C ALA A 12 -4.11 -6.20 -0.74
N MET A 13 -3.89 -6.00 -2.04
CA MET A 13 -3.05 -6.89 -2.86
C MET A 13 -1.61 -6.96 -2.33
N LEU A 14 -1.04 -5.82 -1.94
CA LEU A 14 0.30 -5.76 -1.37
C LEU A 14 0.40 -6.55 -0.04
N ARG A 15 -0.62 -6.47 0.81
CA ARG A 15 -0.69 -7.30 2.04
C ARG A 15 -0.82 -8.78 1.71
N GLN A 16 -1.55 -9.14 0.67
CA GLN A 16 -1.69 -10.52 0.24
C GLN A 16 -0.36 -11.10 -0.25
N LEU A 17 0.40 -10.36 -1.06
CA LEU A 17 1.76 -10.75 -1.47
C LEU A 17 2.70 -10.97 -0.28
N LEU A 18 2.59 -10.14 0.77
CA LEU A 18 3.35 -10.33 2.01
C LEU A 18 2.90 -11.58 2.77
N SER A 19 1.59 -11.83 2.84
CA SER A 19 1.02 -13.02 3.47
C SER A 19 1.46 -14.31 2.77
N GLU A 20 1.58 -14.28 1.46
CA GLU A 20 2.09 -15.41 0.66
C GLU A 20 3.62 -15.50 0.63
N LYS A 21 4.32 -14.62 1.37
CA LYS A 21 5.79 -14.51 1.40
C LYS A 21 6.43 -14.33 0.01
N LEU A 22 5.69 -13.77 -0.94
CA LEU A 22 6.19 -13.41 -2.27
C LEU A 22 7.05 -12.15 -2.22
N ILE A 23 6.87 -11.33 -1.19
CA ILE A 23 7.67 -10.13 -0.90
C ILE A 23 8.13 -10.12 0.55
N ASN A 24 9.26 -9.48 0.80
CA ASN A 24 9.76 -9.26 2.16
C ASN A 24 9.18 -7.98 2.79
N SER A 25 9.21 -7.90 4.13
CA SER A 25 8.72 -6.74 4.89
C SER A 25 9.39 -5.42 4.46
N GLN A 26 10.66 -5.45 4.04
CA GLN A 26 11.36 -4.29 3.47
C GLN A 26 10.76 -3.83 2.13
N GLU A 27 10.43 -4.77 1.24
CA GLU A 27 9.82 -4.46 -0.05
C GLU A 27 8.39 -3.95 0.13
N TYR A 28 7.64 -4.58 1.03
CA TYR A 28 6.32 -4.11 1.44
C TYR A 28 6.36 -2.63 1.87
N PHE A 29 7.31 -2.24 2.73
CA PHE A 29 7.43 -0.85 3.17
C PHE A 29 7.81 0.12 2.05
N LYS A 30 8.73 -0.27 1.15
CA LYS A 30 9.09 0.55 -0.02
C LYS A 30 7.90 0.78 -0.94
N ILE A 31 7.16 -0.29 -1.27
CA ILE A 31 6.01 -0.21 -2.18
C ILE A 31 4.85 0.54 -1.52
N LYS A 32 4.59 0.30 -0.22
CA LYS A 32 3.60 1.06 0.55
C LYS A 32 3.89 2.57 0.49
N LYS A 33 5.15 2.97 0.69
CA LYS A 33 5.55 4.39 0.63
C LYS A 33 5.34 4.99 -0.76
N LEU A 34 5.72 4.28 -1.82
CA LEU A 34 5.49 4.71 -3.21
C LEU A 34 3.99 4.82 -3.55
N LEU A 35 3.16 3.89 -3.05
CA LEU A 35 1.71 3.96 -3.18
C LEU A 35 1.16 5.21 -2.48
N MET A 36 1.59 5.48 -1.25
CA MET A 36 1.17 6.67 -0.52
C MET A 36 1.54 7.97 -1.26
N GLU A 37 2.76 8.06 -1.80
CA GLU A 37 3.20 9.23 -2.59
C GLU A 37 2.39 9.36 -3.90
N LYS A 38 2.17 8.24 -4.62
CA LYS A 38 1.41 8.21 -5.88
C LYS A 38 -0.02 8.71 -5.70
N TYR A 39 -0.68 8.32 -4.61
CA TYR A 39 -2.04 8.73 -4.31
C TYR A 39 -2.12 10.01 -3.46
N LYS A 40 -0.99 10.69 -3.21
CA LYS A 40 -0.87 11.88 -2.34
C LYS A 40 -1.51 11.69 -0.95
N ILE A 41 -1.40 10.48 -0.42
CA ILE A 41 -1.89 10.14 0.92
C ILE A 41 -0.79 10.52 1.89
N SER A 42 -0.95 11.68 2.55
CA SER A 42 0.07 12.27 3.41
C SER A 42 0.25 11.55 4.74
N SER A 43 -0.66 10.65 5.14
CA SER A 43 -0.57 9.94 6.42
C SER A 43 -1.40 8.66 6.38
N ASP A 44 -0.86 7.55 6.93
CA ASP A 44 -1.72 6.59 7.60
C ASP A 44 -2.60 7.44 8.52
N LEU A 45 -3.91 7.39 8.37
CA LEU A 45 -4.84 8.04 9.28
C LEU A 45 -4.73 7.31 10.64
N THR A 46 -3.61 7.49 11.35
CA THR A 46 -3.53 7.28 12.79
C THR A 46 -4.42 8.34 13.42
N CYS A 47 -5.69 7.99 13.59
CA CYS A 47 -6.51 8.51 14.67
C CYS A 47 -5.92 8.05 16.01
#